data_AF-A0A7Z0UC24-F1
#
_entry.id   AF-A0A7Z0UC24-F1
#
_cell.length_a   1.000
_cell.length_b   1.000
_cell.length_c   1.000
_cell.angle_alpha   90.00
_cell.angle_beta   90.00
_cell.angle_gamma   90.00
#
_symmetry.space_group_name_H-M   'P 1'
#
loop_
_entity.id
_entity.type
_entity.pdbx_description
1 polymer ?
#
loop_
_entity_poly.entity_id
_entity_poly.type
_entity_poly.pdbx_seq_one_letter_code
_entity_poly.pdbx_strand_id
1 'polypeptide(L)'
;MTIPAMTKDKLRFFFDFGAGGCLWAGDEATQSQLGVGPLDAAVYDLQGHVVVPPRISLPSNVHSLISHLDQEYLGYLNPLYPPDPSLWTQAKCDRFNNDVDQLLVLLQDELGTKFVIVDQQKRHVEDPALGEFLAANPNQKPMP
;
A
#
# COMPACT_ATOMS: atom_id res chain seq x y z
N MET A 1 -30.03 6.94 28.69
CA MET A 1 -28.68 6.33 28.73
C MET A 1 -28.03 6.58 27.39
N THR A 2 -27.11 7.53 27.31
CA THR A 2 -26.33 7.79 26.10
C THR A 2 -25.21 6.76 26.09
N ILE A 3 -25.24 5.82 25.15
CA ILE A 3 -24.13 4.89 24.92
C ILE A 3 -22.93 5.76 24.54
N PRO A 4 -21.77 5.68 25.23
CA PRO A 4 -20.59 6.41 24.79
C PRO A 4 -20.30 5.96 23.36
N ALA A 5 -20.13 6.90 22.44
CA ALA A 5 -19.63 6.56 21.12
C ALA A 5 -18.25 5.91 21.32
N MET A 6 -18.16 4.59 21.16
CA MET A 6 -16.88 3.89 21.16
C MET A 6 -16.09 4.47 19.99
N THR A 7 -15.06 5.26 20.29
CA THR A 7 -14.14 5.78 19.29
C THR A 7 -13.39 4.59 18.72
N LYS A 8 -13.63 4.29 17.44
CA LYS A 8 -12.88 3.29 16.70
C LYS A 8 -11.42 3.70 16.61
N ASP A 9 -10.52 2.73 16.71
CA ASP A 9 -9.10 2.91 16.45
C ASP A 9 -8.88 3.38 15.00
N LYS A 10 -7.79 4.10 14.74
CA LYS A 10 -7.54 4.71 13.43
C LYS A 10 -6.42 3.98 12.70
N LEU A 11 -6.68 3.66 11.44
CA LEU A 11 -5.68 3.14 10.52
C LEU A 11 -5.39 4.17 9.43
N ARG A 12 -4.15 4.25 8.99
CA ARG A 12 -3.75 4.94 7.75
C ARG A 12 -3.53 3.88 6.69
N PHE A 13 -4.07 4.11 5.50
CA PHE A 13 -3.93 3.23 4.35
C PHE A 13 -3.00 3.89 3.33
N PHE A 14 -1.83 3.28 3.12
CA PHE A 14 -0.91 3.61 2.03
C PHE A 14 0.16 2.53 1.91
N PHE A 15 0.71 2.35 0.71
CA PHE A 15 1.87 1.51 0.47
C PHE A 15 3.15 2.30 0.68
N ASP A 16 4.11 1.67 1.33
CA ASP A 16 5.51 2.10 1.40
C ASP A 16 6.37 1.04 0.72
N PHE A 17 7.48 1.45 0.09
CA PHE A 17 8.21 0.60 -0.85
C PHE A 17 8.77 -0.66 -0.18
N GLY A 18 8.11 -1.80 -0.42
CA GLY A 18 8.54 -3.11 0.09
C GLY A 18 8.27 -3.29 1.58
N ALA A 19 7.31 -2.56 2.14
CA ALA A 19 6.91 -2.73 3.53
C ALA A 19 6.13 -4.04 3.75
N GLY A 20 5.59 -4.66 2.69
CA GLY A 20 4.87 -5.92 2.76
C GLY A 20 3.43 -5.81 3.30
N GLY A 21 2.94 -4.59 3.49
CA GLY A 21 1.59 -4.28 3.97
C GLY A 21 1.25 -2.81 3.74
N CYS A 22 -0.03 -2.46 3.92
CA CYS A 22 -0.58 -1.14 3.59
C CYS A 22 -1.33 -0.47 4.76
N LEU A 23 -1.47 -1.13 5.91
CA LEU A 23 -2.19 -0.61 7.07
C LEU A 23 -1.24 -0.18 8.17
N TRP A 24 -1.35 1.06 8.61
CA TRP A 24 -0.48 1.64 9.63
C TRP A 24 -1.32 2.21 10.76
N ALA A 25 -0.76 2.28 11.97
CA ALA A 25 -1.40 3.01 13.07
C ALA A 25 -1.63 4.47 12.68
N GLY A 26 -2.86 4.97 12.89
CA GLY A 26 -3.30 6.31 12.49
C GLY A 26 -3.31 7.34 13.61
N ASP A 27 -3.11 6.92 14.86
CA ASP A 27 -2.88 7.78 16.01
C ASP A 27 -2.03 7.07 17.07
N GLU A 28 -1.61 7.82 18.09
CA GLU A 28 -0.74 7.33 19.18
C GLU A 28 -1.40 6.22 20.01
N ALA A 29 -2.73 6.28 20.18
CA ALA A 29 -3.49 5.26 20.90
C ALA A 29 -3.43 3.93 20.14
N THR A 30 -3.74 3.96 18.84
CA THR A 30 -3.69 2.77 17.96
C THR A 30 -2.25 2.23 17.89
N GLN A 31 -1.24 3.10 17.80
CA GLN A 31 0.16 2.68 17.77
C GLN A 31 0.61 2.05 19.09
N SER A 32 0.16 2.57 20.22
CA SER A 32 0.50 2.01 21.54
C SER A 32 -0.11 0.62 21.73
N GLN A 33 -1.27 0.36 21.14
CA GLN A 33 -1.96 -0.93 21.21
C GLN A 33 -1.44 -1.96 20.18
N LEU A 34 -1.25 -1.52 18.93
CA LEU A 34 -0.93 -2.40 17.81
C LEU A 34 0.54 -2.30 17.38
N GLY A 35 1.34 -1.43 17.97
CA GLY A 35 2.76 -1.29 17.67
C GLY A 35 3.05 -0.49 16.40
N VAL A 36 4.30 -0.62 15.94
CA VAL A 36 4.89 0.13 14.82
C VAL A 36 5.05 -0.74 13.57
N GLY A 37 5.14 -0.06 12.42
CA GLY A 37 5.23 -0.70 11.11
C GLY A 37 3.86 -1.05 10.51
N PRO A 38 3.86 -1.72 9.35
CA PRO A 38 2.64 -2.22 8.74
C PRO A 38 2.00 -3.28 9.67
N LEU A 39 0.72 -3.15 9.90
CA LEU A 39 -0.06 -3.94 10.85
C LEU A 39 -0.62 -5.21 10.19
N ASP A 40 -0.74 -5.20 8.87
CA ASP A 40 -1.21 -6.29 8.01
C ASP A 40 -0.08 -7.14 7.41
N ALA A 41 1.19 -6.76 7.61
CA ALA A 41 2.34 -7.51 7.11
C ALA A 41 2.81 -8.59 8.10
N ALA A 42 3.23 -9.73 7.57
CA ALA A 42 4.00 -10.74 8.30
C ALA A 42 5.51 -10.48 8.15
N VAL A 43 6.29 -10.93 9.13
CA VAL A 43 7.76 -10.99 9.04
C VAL A 43 8.18 -12.41 8.72
N TYR A 44 9.07 -12.56 7.74
CA TYR A 44 9.56 -13.85 7.25
C TYR A 44 11.05 -14.06 7.58
N ASP A 45 11.45 -15.30 7.82
CA ASP A 45 12.86 -15.68 7.84
C ASP A 45 13.44 -15.82 6.41
N LEU A 46 14.75 -16.12 6.33
CA LEU A 46 15.44 -16.32 5.04
C LEU A 46 14.96 -17.56 4.27
N GLN A 47 14.17 -18.43 4.91
CA GLN A 47 13.57 -19.63 4.31
C GLN A 47 12.12 -19.39 3.89
N GLY A 48 11.58 -18.18 4.12
CA GLY A 48 10.22 -17.80 3.78
C GLY A 48 9.17 -18.25 4.80
N HIS A 49 9.56 -18.67 6.00
CA HIS A 49 8.61 -18.99 7.07
C HIS A 49 8.23 -17.73 7.85
N VAL A 50 6.95 -17.62 8.23
CA VAL A 50 6.46 -16.53 9.09
C VAL A 50 7.06 -16.67 10.49
N VAL A 51 7.87 -15.69 10.90
CA VAL A 51 8.42 -15.56 12.26
C VAL A 51 7.60 -14.63 13.14
N VAL A 52 6.93 -13.64 12.54
CA VAL A 52 5.96 -12.78 13.23
C VAL A 52 4.71 -12.68 12.37
N PRO A 53 3.53 -13.12 12.87
CA PRO A 53 2.28 -12.97 12.14
C PRO A 53 1.82 -11.51 12.06
N PRO A 54 0.93 -11.16 11.12
CA PRO A 54 0.37 -9.83 11.06
C PRO A 54 -0.48 -9.54 12.31
N ARG A 55 -0.53 -8.27 12.71
CA ARG A 55 -1.26 -7.80 13.90
C ARG A 55 -2.74 -7.59 13.61
N ILE A 56 -3.06 -7.32 12.35
CA ILE A 56 -4.41 -7.31 11.80
C ILE A 56 -4.52 -8.49 10.84
N SER A 57 -5.37 -9.45 11.19
CA SER A 57 -5.63 -10.60 10.33
C SER A 57 -6.67 -10.25 9.28
N LEU A 58 -6.36 -10.53 8.02
CA LEU A 58 -7.22 -10.28 6.87
C LEU A 58 -7.52 -11.60 6.14
N PRO A 59 -8.66 -11.70 5.43
CA PRO A 59 -8.92 -12.82 4.55
C PRO A 59 -7.80 -13.02 3.52
N SER A 60 -7.55 -14.28 3.13
CA SER A 60 -6.43 -14.63 2.25
C SER A 60 -6.51 -13.98 0.87
N ASN A 61 -7.71 -13.73 0.34
CA ASN A 61 -7.92 -13.00 -0.90
C ASN A 61 -7.50 -11.53 -0.78
N VAL A 62 -7.81 -10.86 0.34
CA VAL A 62 -7.40 -9.47 0.60
C VAL A 62 -5.89 -9.39 0.77
N HIS A 63 -5.29 -10.31 1.54
CA HIS A 63 -3.84 -10.37 1.70
C HIS A 63 -3.12 -10.61 0.37
N SER A 64 -3.67 -11.47 -0.50
CA SER A 64 -3.09 -11.74 -1.82
C SER A 64 -3.10 -10.49 -2.71
N LEU A 65 -4.18 -9.71 -2.67
CA LEU A 65 -4.27 -8.43 -3.38
C LEU A 65 -3.27 -7.40 -2.82
N ILE A 66 -3.13 -7.30 -1.49
CA ILE A 66 -2.13 -6.44 -0.85
C ILE A 66 -0.72 -6.82 -1.31
N SER A 67 -0.36 -8.11 -1.24
CA SER A 67 0.96 -8.58 -1.68
C SER A 67 1.20 -8.29 -3.16
N HIS A 68 0.18 -8.44 -4.01
CA HIS A 68 0.29 -8.12 -5.43
C HIS A 68 0.54 -6.62 -5.65
N LEU A 69 -0.23 -5.76 -5.00
CA LEU A 69 -0.10 -4.31 -5.13
C LEU A 69 1.21 -3.78 -4.53
N ASP A 70 1.69 -4.33 -3.42
CA ASP A 70 3.00 -3.98 -2.84
C ASP A 70 4.15 -4.31 -3.80
N GLN A 71 4.13 -5.50 -4.39
CA GLN A 71 5.12 -5.91 -5.40
C GLN A 71 5.03 -5.06 -6.68
N GLU A 72 3.82 -4.71 -7.09
CA GLU A 72 3.63 -3.79 -8.20
C GLU A 72 4.20 -2.41 -7.88
N TYR A 73 3.88 -1.85 -6.70
CA TYR A 73 4.26 -0.51 -6.29
C TYR A 73 5.77 -0.32 -6.16
N LEU A 74 6.54 -1.38 -5.87
CA LEU A 74 8.01 -1.34 -5.98
C LEU A 74 8.49 -0.87 -7.36
N GLY A 75 7.77 -1.24 -8.41
CA GLY A 75 8.05 -0.83 -9.78
C GLY A 75 7.67 0.61 -10.11
N TYR A 76 7.03 1.35 -9.20
CA TYR A 76 6.80 2.79 -9.38
C TYR A 76 8.11 3.58 -9.32
N LEU A 77 9.10 3.11 -8.53
CA LEU A 77 10.44 3.66 -8.58
C LEU A 77 11.12 3.30 -9.90
N ASN A 78 11.91 4.23 -10.45
CA ASN A 78 12.75 3.90 -11.58
C ASN A 78 13.76 2.79 -11.17
N PRO A 79 13.79 1.65 -11.88
CA PRO A 79 14.57 0.49 -11.46
C PRO A 79 16.08 0.68 -11.62
N LEU A 80 16.53 1.62 -12.47
CA LEU A 80 17.94 1.91 -12.67
C LEU A 80 18.44 2.98 -11.71
N TYR A 81 17.66 4.05 -11.53
CA TYR A 81 18.02 5.13 -10.63
C TYR A 81 16.75 5.74 -10.01
N PRO A 82 16.37 5.39 -8.77
CA PRO A 82 15.09 5.78 -8.18
C PRO A 82 14.72 7.27 -8.21
N PRO A 83 15.67 8.23 -8.19
CA PRO A 83 15.36 9.65 -8.37
C PRO A 83 14.92 10.06 -9.78
N ASP A 84 15.16 9.22 -10.80
CA ASP A 84 14.65 9.46 -12.15
C ASP A 84 13.11 9.28 -12.21
N PRO A 85 12.45 9.85 -13.23
CA PRO A 85 11.03 9.65 -13.46
C PRO A 85 10.60 8.19 -13.39
N SER A 86 9.43 7.97 -12.80
CA SER A 86 8.77 6.65 -12.85
C SER A 86 8.55 6.25 -14.29
N LEU A 87 8.83 4.98 -14.61
CA LEU A 87 8.58 4.43 -15.94
C LEU A 87 7.12 4.06 -16.17
N TRP A 88 6.24 4.22 -15.18
CA TRP A 88 4.83 3.91 -15.31
C TRP A 88 4.15 4.84 -16.30
N THR A 89 3.53 4.24 -17.30
CA THR A 89 2.63 4.97 -18.19
C THR A 89 1.34 5.35 -17.47
N GLN A 90 0.58 6.27 -18.04
CA GLN A 90 -0.74 6.63 -17.52
C GLN A 90 -1.65 5.40 -17.40
N ALA A 91 -1.61 4.49 -18.38
CA ALA A 91 -2.39 3.26 -18.35
C ALA A 91 -2.02 2.34 -17.18
N LYS A 92 -0.75 2.31 -16.76
CA LYS A 92 -0.29 1.56 -15.59
C LYS A 92 -0.75 2.23 -14.31
N CYS A 93 -0.57 3.55 -14.20
CA CYS A 93 -1.05 4.35 -13.08
C CYS A 93 -2.56 4.17 -12.85
N ASP A 94 -3.36 4.23 -13.91
CA ASP A 94 -4.82 4.08 -13.84
C ASP A 94 -5.23 2.70 -13.31
N ARG A 95 -4.58 1.63 -13.77
CA ARG A 95 -4.86 0.27 -13.30
C ARG A 95 -4.49 0.10 -11.83
N PHE A 96 -3.30 0.52 -11.44
CA PHE A 96 -2.88 0.47 -10.04
C PHE A 96 -3.83 1.26 -9.13
N ASN A 97 -4.18 2.48 -9.52
CA ASN A 97 -5.09 3.33 -8.75
C ASN A 97 -6.47 2.67 -8.57
N ASN A 98 -7.01 2.08 -9.63
CA ASN A 98 -8.28 1.36 -9.57
C ASN A 98 -8.20 0.16 -8.61
N ASP A 99 -7.12 -0.61 -8.65
CA ASP A 99 -6.95 -1.78 -7.80
C ASP A 99 -6.74 -1.37 -6.33
N VAL A 100 -6.06 -0.24 -6.07
CA VAL A 100 -5.97 0.41 -4.76
C VAL A 100 -7.34 0.85 -4.25
N ASP A 101 -8.17 1.46 -5.11
CA ASP A 101 -9.52 1.88 -4.75
C ASP A 101 -10.39 0.67 -4.37
N GLN A 102 -10.29 -0.41 -5.14
CA GLN A 102 -10.99 -1.67 -4.84
C GLN A 102 -10.51 -2.29 -3.52
N LEU A 103 -9.20 -2.30 -3.28
CA LEU A 103 -8.63 -2.77 -2.02
C LEU A 103 -9.14 -1.93 -0.83
N LEU A 104 -9.20 -0.61 -0.94
CA LEU A 104 -9.69 0.26 0.13
C LEU A 104 -11.14 -0.06 0.49
N VAL A 105 -12.00 -0.29 -0.50
CA VAL A 105 -13.40 -0.69 -0.27
C VAL A 105 -13.46 -2.03 0.47
N LEU A 106 -12.67 -3.03 0.06
CA LEU A 106 -12.59 -4.33 0.74
C LEU A 106 -12.13 -4.18 2.20
N LEU A 107 -11.08 -3.40 2.44
CA LEU A 107 -10.58 -3.15 3.79
C LEU A 107 -11.62 -2.45 4.66
N GLN A 108 -12.39 -1.51 4.10
CA GLN A 108 -13.47 -0.83 4.82
C GLN A 108 -14.61 -1.78 5.17
N ASP A 109 -14.94 -2.74 4.30
CA ASP A 109 -15.95 -3.77 4.59
C ASP A 109 -15.49 -4.71 5.72
N GLU A 110 -14.25 -5.22 5.60
CA GLU A 110 -13.68 -6.18 6.54
C GLU A 110 -13.40 -5.59 7.93
N LEU A 111 -12.87 -4.36 7.98
CA LEU A 111 -12.35 -3.75 9.21
C LEU A 111 -13.20 -2.59 9.73
N GLY A 112 -14.14 -2.07 8.93
CA GLY A 112 -14.87 -0.84 9.22
C GLY A 112 -15.74 -0.90 10.47
N THR A 113 -16.04 -2.09 11.02
CA THR A 113 -16.73 -2.21 12.31
C THR A 113 -15.84 -1.86 13.51
N LYS A 114 -14.53 -2.07 13.40
CA LYS A 114 -13.54 -1.86 14.47
C LYS A 114 -12.67 -0.64 14.26
N PHE A 115 -12.37 -0.31 13.01
CA PHE A 115 -11.42 0.72 12.64
C PHE A 115 -12.06 1.81 11.78
N VAL A 116 -11.52 3.02 11.89
CA VAL A 116 -11.67 4.06 10.85
C VAL A 116 -10.41 4.03 10.00
N ILE A 117 -10.56 3.80 8.69
CA ILE A 117 -9.45 3.78 7.74
C ILE A 117 -9.38 5.14 7.04
N VAL A 118 -8.24 5.82 7.20
CA VAL A 118 -7.91 7.07 6.52
C VAL A 118 -7.08 6.74 5.29
N ASP A 119 -7.63 7.00 4.10
CA ASP A 119 -6.89 6.88 2.85
C ASP A 119 -5.80 7.96 2.79
N GLN A 120 -4.55 7.52 2.72
CA GLN A 120 -3.37 8.36 2.52
C GLN A 120 -2.57 7.94 1.29
N GLN A 121 -3.04 6.94 0.54
CA GLN A 121 -2.39 6.51 -0.69
C GLN A 121 -2.55 7.60 -1.72
N LYS A 122 -1.44 8.14 -2.22
CA LYS A 122 -1.50 9.06 -3.35
C LYS A 122 -1.88 8.25 -4.59
N ARG A 123 -2.87 8.75 -5.33
CA ARG A 123 -3.14 8.22 -6.67
C ARG A 123 -2.08 8.75 -7.63
N HIS A 124 -1.56 7.86 -8.46
CA HIS A 124 -0.45 8.14 -9.35
C HIS A 124 -0.95 8.65 -10.70
N VAL A 125 -0.13 9.46 -11.35
CA VAL A 125 -0.29 9.86 -12.75
C VAL A 125 1.04 9.63 -13.43
N GLU A 126 1.03 9.48 -14.75
CA GLU A 126 2.27 9.40 -15.52
C GLU A 126 3.18 10.58 -15.15
N ASP A 127 4.47 10.30 -14.96
CA ASP A 127 5.43 11.36 -14.68
C ASP A 127 5.48 12.31 -15.90
N PRO A 128 5.25 13.62 -15.74
CA PRO A 128 5.22 14.55 -16.86
C PRO A 128 6.54 14.61 -17.63
N ALA A 129 7.67 14.22 -17.01
CA ALA A 129 8.97 14.16 -17.65
C ALA A 129 9.26 12.82 -18.35
N LEU A 130 8.40 11.80 -18.23
CA LEU A 130 8.65 10.45 -18.74
C LEU A 130 8.94 10.45 -20.25
N GLY A 131 8.17 11.19 -21.04
CA GLY A 131 8.36 11.24 -22.50
C GLY A 131 9.74 11.79 -22.91
N GLU A 132 10.14 12.92 -22.33
CA GLU A 132 11.45 13.53 -22.57
C GLU A 132 12.59 12.62 -22.07
N PHE A 133 12.38 12.02 -20.89
CA PHE A 133 13.33 11.10 -20.28
C PHE A 133 13.58 9.86 -21.15
N LEU A 134 12.54 9.23 -21.69
CA LEU A 134 12.68 8.07 -22.58
C LEU A 134 13.35 8.43 -23.91
N ALA A 135 13.10 9.64 -24.45
CA ALA A 135 13.79 10.12 -25.65
C ALA A 135 15.29 10.31 -25.41
N ALA A 136 15.69 10.78 -24.22
CA ALA A 136 17.09 10.93 -23.83
C ALA A 136 17.75 9.58 -23.44
N ASN A 137 16.95 8.60 -23.01
CA ASN A 137 17.42 7.31 -22.50
C ASN A 137 16.79 6.14 -23.29
N PRO A 138 17.19 5.91 -24.55
CA PRO A 138 16.54 4.94 -25.45
C PRO A 138 16.66 3.48 -25.00
N ASN A 139 17.52 3.19 -24.01
CA ASN A 139 17.65 1.86 -23.42
C ASN A 139 16.61 1.59 -22.32
N GLN A 140 15.96 2.63 -21.78
CA GLN A 140 14.84 2.48 -20.85
C GLN A 140 13.53 2.33 -21.64
N LYS A 141 12.57 1.59 -21.07
CA LYS A 141 11.28 1.32 -21.69
C LYS A 141 10.15 1.70 -20.75
N PRO A 142 9.03 2.24 -21.28
CA PRO A 142 7.86 2.50 -20.46
C PRO A 142 7.30 1.18 -19.91
N MET A 143 6.67 1.26 -18.74
CA MET A 143 5.95 0.19 -18.07
C MET A 143 4.44 0.39 -18.30
N PRO A 144 3.84 -0.37 -19.23
CA PRO A 144 2.44 -0.20 -19.59
C PRO A 144 1.49 -0.77 -18.57
#